data_AF-J2Y646-F1
#
_entry.id   AF-J2Y646-F1
#
_cell.length_a   1.000
_cell.length_b   1.000
_cell.length_c   1.000
_cell.angle_alpha   90.00
_cell.angle_beta   90.00
_cell.angle_gamma   90.00
#
_symmetry.space_group_name_H-M   'P 1'
#
loop_
_entity.id
_entity.type
_entity.pdbx_description
1 polymer ?
#
loop_
_entity_poly.entity_id
_entity_poly.type
_entity_poly.pdbx_seq_one_letter_code
_entity_poly.pdbx_strand_id
1 'polypeptide(L)'
;MRSTDQYDPFNLQRFVQAQDPVFERVQRELDEGRKRSHWMWFVFPQFAGLGGSEMSRRYAIGSAEEARAYLAHELLGARLRTCTQLVLKVQQRSIAEIFGHPDDLKFHSSMTLFAQFCAEDSVFNQALERYFHGILDEWTLQLLDSKQAQLPPDQG
;
A
#
# COMPACT_ATOMS: atom_id res chain seq x y z
N MET A 1 5.62 -7.87 -32.83
CA MET A 1 6.22 -8.50 -31.64
C MET A 1 5.12 -8.70 -30.63
N ARG A 2 4.72 -9.94 -30.38
CA ARG A 2 3.77 -10.29 -29.31
C ARG A 2 4.60 -10.38 -28.03
N SER A 3 4.61 -9.33 -27.21
CA SER A 3 5.05 -9.48 -25.82
C SER A 3 4.03 -10.38 -25.14
N THR A 4 4.53 -11.47 -24.58
CA THR A 4 3.83 -12.42 -23.73
C THR A 4 2.76 -11.73 -22.89
N ASP A 5 1.51 -12.20 -22.98
CA ASP A 5 0.53 -12.00 -21.90
C ASP A 5 1.21 -12.49 -20.61
N GLN A 6 1.76 -11.55 -19.84
CA GLN A 6 2.33 -11.81 -18.54
C GLN A 6 1.18 -12.31 -17.68
N TYR A 7 1.28 -13.57 -17.26
CA TYR A 7 0.39 -14.15 -16.27
C TYR A 7 0.32 -13.19 -15.07
N ASP A 8 -0.82 -12.52 -14.89
CA ASP A 8 -1.12 -11.62 -13.77
C ASP A 8 -2.09 -12.33 -12.82
N PRO A 9 -1.62 -13.34 -12.05
CA PRO A 9 -2.49 -14.16 -11.22
C PRO A 9 -3.21 -13.36 -10.14
N PHE A 10 -2.67 -12.20 -9.79
CA PHE A 10 -3.22 -11.31 -8.78
C PHE A 10 -4.02 -10.15 -9.37
N ASN A 11 -4.13 -10.03 -10.70
CA ASN A 11 -4.80 -8.90 -11.36
C ASN A 11 -4.23 -7.54 -10.87
N LEU A 12 -2.91 -7.41 -10.74
CA LEU A 12 -2.21 -6.18 -10.36
C LEU A 12 -2.47 -5.04 -11.35
N GLN A 13 -2.79 -5.36 -12.60
CA GLN A 13 -3.13 -4.36 -13.61
C GLN A 13 -4.29 -3.45 -13.19
N ARG A 14 -5.19 -3.92 -12.30
CA ARG A 14 -6.25 -3.08 -11.73
C ARG A 14 -5.72 -1.84 -11.01
N PHE A 15 -4.56 -1.94 -10.34
CA PHE A 15 -3.93 -0.81 -9.67
C PHE A 15 -3.32 0.15 -10.67
N VAL A 16 -2.65 -0.36 -11.70
CA VAL A 16 -2.05 0.46 -12.76
C VAL A 16 -3.13 1.30 -13.43
N GLN A 17 -4.21 0.66 -13.89
CA GLN A 17 -5.35 1.32 -14.53
C GLN A 17 -6.01 2.39 -13.65
N ALA A 18 -6.06 2.17 -12.33
CA ALA A 18 -6.61 3.15 -11.39
C ALA A 18 -5.66 4.33 -11.11
N GLN A 19 -4.35 4.08 -11.09
CA GLN A 19 -3.33 5.08 -10.79
C GLN A 19 -3.02 5.97 -12.00
N ASP A 20 -2.91 5.41 -13.20
CA ASP A 20 -2.45 6.12 -14.41
C ASP A 20 -3.14 7.47 -14.67
N PRO A 21 -4.48 7.58 -14.62
CA PRO A 21 -5.15 8.87 -14.91
C PRO A 21 -4.98 9.92 -13.80
N VAL A 22 -4.49 9.54 -12.61
CA VAL A 22 -4.42 10.42 -11.44
C VAL A 22 -3.03 10.56 -10.84
N PHE A 23 -2.04 9.81 -11.29
CA PHE A 23 -0.76 9.68 -10.59
C PHE A 23 0.01 11.01 -10.48
N GLU A 24 -0.05 11.87 -11.49
CA GLU A 24 0.51 13.23 -11.42
C GLU A 24 -0.17 14.09 -10.35
N ARG A 25 -1.50 13.97 -10.21
CA ARG A 25 -2.27 14.67 -9.17
C ARG A 25 -1.89 14.14 -7.78
N VAL A 26 -1.75 12.82 -7.63
CA VAL A 26 -1.32 12.18 -6.38
C VAL A 26 0.03 12.75 -5.95
N GLN A 27 1.02 12.77 -6.85
CA GLN A 27 2.35 13.30 -6.54
C GLN A 27 2.29 14.77 -6.10
N ARG A 28 1.54 15.62 -6.80
CA ARG A 28 1.36 17.03 -6.42
C ARG A 28 0.69 17.18 -5.05
N GLU A 29 -0.38 16.44 -4.78
CA GLU A 29 -1.08 16.51 -3.48
C GLU A 29 -0.19 16.07 -2.32
N LEU A 30 0.65 15.05 -2.53
CA LEU A 30 1.62 14.59 -1.53
C LEU A 30 2.77 15.58 -1.33
N ASP A 31 3.27 16.19 -2.40
CA ASP A 31 4.32 17.24 -2.34
C ASP A 31 3.82 18.50 -1.61
N GLU A 32 2.56 18.89 -1.85
CA GLU A 32 1.86 19.95 -1.10
C GLU A 32 1.51 19.53 0.35
N GLY A 33 1.76 18.27 0.71
CA GLY A 33 1.54 17.70 2.03
C GLY A 33 0.08 17.61 2.45
N ARG A 34 -0.86 17.55 1.50
CA ARG A 34 -2.29 17.43 1.79
C ARG A 34 -3.03 16.72 0.66
N LYS A 35 -3.51 15.53 0.96
CA LYS A 35 -4.44 14.78 0.13
C LYS A 35 -5.77 15.53 -0.02
N ARG A 36 -6.29 15.59 -1.25
CA ARG A 36 -7.55 16.28 -1.59
C ARG A 36 -8.50 15.43 -2.43
N SER A 37 -8.01 14.38 -3.09
CA SER A 37 -8.84 13.57 -4.00
C SER A 37 -8.89 12.08 -3.61
N HIS A 38 -9.70 11.31 -4.33
CA HIS A 38 -10.08 9.93 -3.97
C HIS A 38 -9.14 8.89 -4.61
N TRP A 39 -8.02 8.60 -3.95
CA TRP A 39 -7.03 7.66 -4.47
C TRP A 39 -6.39 6.74 -3.43
N MET A 40 -6.77 6.86 -2.15
CA MET A 40 -6.11 6.17 -1.05
C MET A 40 -6.00 4.65 -1.27
N TRP A 41 -7.11 4.03 -1.68
CA TRP A 41 -7.22 2.57 -1.80
C TRP A 41 -6.25 1.93 -2.79
N PHE A 42 -5.91 2.62 -3.87
CA PHE A 42 -5.09 2.06 -4.94
C PHE A 42 -3.68 2.66 -5.01
N VAL A 43 -3.37 3.70 -4.25
CA VAL A 43 -2.00 4.23 -4.06
C VAL A 43 -1.34 3.63 -2.82
N PHE A 44 -2.08 3.52 -1.71
CA PHE A 44 -1.66 2.91 -0.47
C PHE A 44 -2.64 1.78 -0.10
N PRO A 45 -2.60 0.65 -0.84
CA PRO A 45 -3.51 -0.44 -0.60
C PRO A 45 -3.23 -1.10 0.75
N GLN A 46 -4.29 -1.63 1.37
CA GLN A 46 -4.27 -2.32 2.65
C GLN A 46 -4.69 -3.78 2.46
N PHE A 47 -4.47 -4.60 3.48
CA PHE A 47 -4.84 -6.01 3.43
C PHE A 47 -6.37 -6.22 3.43
N ALA A 48 -6.82 -7.27 2.76
CA ALA A 48 -8.23 -7.62 2.66
C ALA A 48 -8.83 -7.92 4.04
N GLY A 49 -10.02 -7.36 4.30
CA GLY A 49 -10.73 -7.49 5.58
C GLY A 49 -10.73 -6.22 6.44
N LEU A 50 -9.83 -5.27 6.18
CA LEU A 50 -9.72 -4.03 6.96
C LEU A 50 -10.73 -2.93 6.56
N GLY A 51 -11.34 -3.02 5.37
CA GLY A 51 -12.19 -1.96 4.82
C GLY A 51 -13.55 -2.44 4.34
N GLY A 52 -14.62 -1.75 4.74
CA GLY A 52 -16.00 -2.11 4.44
C GLY A 52 -16.58 -1.56 3.13
N SER A 53 -15.90 -0.64 2.43
CA SER A 53 -16.42 -0.07 1.18
C SER A 53 -16.13 -0.97 -0.03
N GLU A 54 -16.90 -0.81 -1.11
CA GLU A 54 -16.66 -1.54 -2.36
C GLU A 54 -15.26 -1.25 -2.92
N MET A 55 -14.83 0.01 -2.87
CA MET A 55 -13.49 0.42 -3.32
C MET A 55 -12.39 -0.18 -2.45
N SER A 56 -12.59 -0.24 -1.12
CA SER A 56 -11.65 -0.93 -0.22
C SER A 56 -11.53 -2.42 -0.56
N ARG A 57 -12.63 -3.09 -0.90
CA ARG A 57 -12.59 -4.51 -1.31
C ARG A 57 -11.93 -4.71 -2.68
N ARG A 58 -12.24 -3.85 -3.66
CA ARG A 58 -11.70 -3.96 -5.03
C ARG A 58 -10.18 -3.81 -5.07
N TYR A 59 -9.63 -2.91 -4.26
CA TYR A 59 -8.20 -2.61 -4.23
C TYR A 59 -7.48 -3.15 -2.99
N ALA A 60 -8.11 -4.06 -2.25
CA ALA A 60 -7.41 -4.76 -1.18
C ALA A 60 -6.36 -5.71 -1.75
N ILE A 61 -5.29 -5.92 -0.97
CA ILE A 61 -4.32 -6.99 -1.16
C ILE A 61 -4.86 -8.24 -0.46
N GLY A 62 -5.03 -9.33 -1.20
CA GLY A 62 -5.70 -10.55 -0.73
C GLY A 62 -4.78 -11.56 -0.04
N SER A 63 -3.47 -11.52 -0.30
CA SER A 63 -2.50 -12.45 0.29
C SER A 63 -1.09 -11.87 0.42
N ALA A 64 -0.22 -12.60 1.12
CA ALA A 64 1.19 -12.25 1.25
C ALA A 64 1.92 -12.29 -0.11
N GLU A 65 1.57 -13.26 -0.97
CA GLU A 65 2.12 -13.42 -2.31
C GLU A 65 1.72 -12.25 -3.20
N GLU A 66 0.48 -11.77 -3.10
CA GLU A 66 0.05 -10.57 -3.82
C GLU A 66 0.81 -9.33 -3.34
N ALA A 67 1.02 -9.17 -2.03
CA ALA A 67 1.81 -8.05 -1.48
C ALA A 67 3.25 -8.07 -2.00
N ARG A 68 3.90 -9.23 -2.02
CA ARG A 68 5.24 -9.42 -2.60
C ARG A 68 5.24 -9.13 -4.10
N ALA A 69 4.25 -9.61 -4.84
CA ALA A 69 4.11 -9.35 -6.27
C ALA A 69 3.92 -7.86 -6.56
N TYR A 70 3.09 -7.16 -5.77
CA TYR A 70 2.91 -5.71 -5.87
C TYR A 70 4.23 -4.94 -5.68
N LEU A 71 5.04 -5.33 -4.69
CA LEU A 71 6.33 -4.69 -4.42
C LEU A 71 7.39 -4.98 -5.50
N ALA A 72 7.38 -6.20 -6.04
CA ALA A 72 8.28 -6.64 -7.10
C ALA A 72 7.91 -6.07 -8.47
N HIS A 73 6.64 -5.69 -8.67
CA HIS A 73 6.17 -5.09 -9.91
C HIS A 73 6.90 -3.76 -10.17
N GLU A 74 7.57 -3.66 -11.33
CA GLU A 74 8.47 -2.55 -11.68
C GLU A 74 7.82 -1.17 -11.50
N LEU A 75 6.58 -1.00 -12.00
CA LEU A 75 5.83 0.24 -11.86
C LEU A 75 5.23 0.44 -10.47
N LEU A 76 4.41 -0.50 -9.97
CA LEU A 76 3.65 -0.34 -8.73
C LEU A 76 4.54 -0.22 -7.49
N GLY A 77 5.56 -1.07 -7.37
CA GLY A 77 6.53 -1.00 -6.29
C GLY A 77 7.30 0.32 -6.29
N ALA A 78 7.71 0.81 -7.47
CA ALA A 78 8.36 2.11 -7.60
C ALA A 78 7.42 3.26 -7.22
N ARG A 79 6.17 3.25 -7.68
CA ARG A 79 5.17 4.27 -7.35
C ARG A 79 4.89 4.34 -5.85
N LEU A 80 4.70 3.19 -5.20
CA LEU A 80 4.47 3.12 -3.76
C LEU A 80 5.65 3.71 -2.98
N ARG A 81 6.89 3.32 -3.31
CA ARG A 81 8.09 3.88 -2.69
C ARG A 81 8.20 5.40 -2.89
N THR A 82 7.95 5.88 -4.11
CA THR A 82 7.95 7.32 -4.42
C THR A 82 6.89 8.07 -3.61
N CYS A 83 5.66 7.55 -3.54
CA CYS A 83 4.60 8.18 -2.75
C CYS A 83 4.94 8.21 -1.25
N THR A 84 5.47 7.12 -0.68
CA THR A 84 5.93 7.10 0.71
C THR A 84 7.03 8.11 0.97
N GLN A 85 8.00 8.24 0.04
CA GLN A 85 9.06 9.25 0.14
C GLN A 85 8.51 10.69 0.08
N LEU A 86 7.50 10.96 -0.74
CA LEU A 86 6.85 12.27 -0.77
C LEU A 86 6.18 12.58 0.58
N VAL A 87 5.47 11.62 1.18
CA VAL A 87 4.91 11.78 2.53
C VAL A 87 6.01 12.09 3.55
N LEU A 88 7.10 11.32 3.55
CA LEU A 88 8.25 11.55 4.43
C LEU A 88 8.93 12.91 4.23
N LYS A 89 8.82 13.54 3.06
CA LYS A 89 9.38 14.88 2.82
C LYS A 89 8.52 16.00 3.43
N VAL A 90 7.25 15.74 3.72
CA VAL A 90 6.33 16.76 4.28
C VAL A 90 6.77 17.14 5.69
N GLN A 91 7.25 18.37 5.87
CA GLN A 91 7.68 18.88 7.17
C GLN A 91 6.51 19.48 7.96
N GLN A 92 6.60 19.44 9.30
CA GLN A 92 5.69 20.12 10.23
C GLN A 92 4.21 19.79 10.06
N ARG A 93 3.88 18.57 9.62
CA ARG A 93 2.51 18.06 9.55
C ARG A 93 2.43 16.65 10.12
N SER A 94 1.37 16.42 10.88
CA SER A 94 0.95 15.09 11.31
C SER A 94 0.37 14.31 10.14
N ILE A 95 0.32 12.99 10.29
CA ILE A 95 -0.28 12.12 9.26
C ILE A 95 -1.76 12.40 9.05
N ALA A 96 -2.47 12.79 10.12
CA ALA A 96 -3.87 13.20 10.09
C ALA A 96 -4.09 14.51 9.31
N GLU A 97 -3.13 15.44 9.32
CA GLU A 97 -3.20 16.66 8.50
C GLU A 97 -2.92 16.39 7.02
N ILE A 98 -2.07 15.39 6.71
CA ILE A 98 -1.74 15.01 5.35
C ILE A 98 -2.90 14.24 4.70
N PHE A 99 -3.42 13.22 5.37
CA PHE A 99 -4.40 12.30 4.80
C PHE A 99 -5.84 12.54 5.26
N GLY A 100 -6.02 13.06 6.46
CA GLY A 100 -7.33 13.12 7.12
C GLY A 100 -7.83 11.75 7.56
N HIS A 101 -8.78 11.74 8.49
CA HIS A 101 -9.48 10.52 8.87
C HIS A 101 -10.51 10.11 7.80
N PRO A 102 -10.64 8.83 7.43
CA PRO A 102 -9.94 7.64 7.95
C PRO A 102 -8.71 7.21 7.12
N ASP A 103 -8.21 8.06 6.23
CA ASP A 103 -7.11 7.67 5.33
C ASP A 103 -5.75 7.64 6.05
N ASP A 104 -5.60 8.32 7.18
CA ASP A 104 -4.46 8.16 8.09
C ASP A 104 -4.28 6.72 8.59
N LEU A 105 -5.38 6.07 8.99
CA LEU A 105 -5.37 4.66 9.41
C LEU A 105 -5.06 3.72 8.24
N LYS A 106 -5.59 4.01 7.04
CA LYS A 106 -5.26 3.20 5.85
C LYS A 106 -3.79 3.30 5.49
N PHE A 107 -3.18 4.47 5.68
CA PHE A 107 -1.76 4.66 5.46
C PHE A 107 -0.96 3.81 6.45
N HIS A 108 -1.36 3.80 7.73
CA HIS A 108 -0.76 2.95 8.77
C HIS A 108 -0.81 1.46 8.40
N SER A 109 -1.99 0.96 8.02
CA SER A 109 -2.18 -0.43 7.58
C SER A 109 -1.36 -0.77 6.33
N SER A 110 -1.30 0.15 5.35
CA SER A 110 -0.50 -0.04 4.13
C SER A 110 1.00 -0.11 4.43
N MET A 111 1.53 0.82 5.23
CA MET A 111 2.95 0.80 5.60
C MET A 111 3.30 -0.47 6.40
N THR A 112 2.41 -0.87 7.32
CA THR A 112 2.56 -2.11 8.10
C THR A 112 2.64 -3.34 7.19
N LEU A 113 1.73 -3.45 6.22
CA LEU A 113 1.68 -4.57 5.28
C LEU A 113 2.98 -4.69 4.48
N PHE A 114 3.42 -3.60 3.85
CA PHE A 114 4.57 -3.64 2.96
C PHE A 114 5.91 -3.70 3.69
N ALA A 115 5.97 -3.22 4.94
CA ALA A 115 7.13 -3.39 5.81
C ALA A 115 7.43 -4.89 6.08
N GLN A 116 6.43 -5.78 6.08
CA GLN A 116 6.64 -7.22 6.30
C GLN A 116 7.44 -7.92 5.18
N PHE A 117 7.60 -7.26 4.03
CA PHE A 117 8.22 -7.84 2.83
C PHE A 117 9.41 -7.02 2.32
N CYS A 118 9.96 -6.15 3.16
CA CYS A 118 11.09 -5.28 2.85
C CYS A 118 12.13 -5.34 3.98
N ALA A 119 13.34 -4.85 3.70
CA ALA A 119 14.37 -4.70 4.73
C ALA A 119 13.96 -3.69 5.82
N GLU A 120 14.56 -3.82 7.00
CA GLU A 120 14.27 -2.97 8.18
C GLU A 120 14.47 -1.47 7.89
N ASP A 121 15.44 -1.11 7.06
CA ASP A 121 15.74 0.27 6.67
C ASP A 121 14.84 0.83 5.56
N SER A 122 13.82 0.09 5.14
CA SER A 122 12.90 0.50 4.07
C SER A 122 12.16 1.81 4.37
N VAL A 123 11.73 2.49 3.31
CA VAL A 123 10.91 3.72 3.42
C VAL A 123 9.59 3.50 4.17
N PHE A 124 9.09 2.26 4.20
CA PHE A 124 7.87 1.89 4.92
C PHE A 124 8.10 1.91 6.43
N ASN A 125 9.20 1.29 6.90
CA ASN A 125 9.60 1.35 8.31
C ASN A 125 9.92 2.79 8.73
N GLN A 126 10.61 3.57 7.88
CA GLN A 126 10.84 4.99 8.17
C GLN A 126 9.54 5.79 8.33
N ALA A 127 8.50 5.48 7.54
CA ALA A 127 7.20 6.11 7.67
C ALA A 127 6.47 5.68 8.95
N LEU A 128 6.58 4.40 9.33
CA LEU A 128 6.06 3.86 10.59
C LEU A 128 6.73 4.52 11.81
N GLU A 129 8.06 4.61 11.81
CA GLU A 129 8.82 5.30 12.85
C GLU A 129 8.40 6.76 13.00
N ARG A 130 8.31 7.48 11.87
CA ARG A 130 8.01 8.91 11.88
C ARG A 130 6.60 9.25 12.33
N TYR A 131 5.60 8.52 11.85
CA TYR A 131 4.19 8.90 12.00
C TYR A 131 3.42 8.05 13.01
N PHE A 132 3.95 6.87 13.35
CA PHE A 132 3.29 5.90 14.22
C PHE A 132 4.23 5.38 15.32
N HIS A 133 5.40 6.01 15.54
CA HIS A 133 6.37 5.63 16.57
C HIS A 133 6.85 4.17 16.47
N GLY A 134 6.92 3.66 15.24
CA GLY A 134 7.31 2.27 14.98
C GLY A 134 6.23 1.24 15.31
N ILE A 135 5.07 1.68 15.81
CA ILE A 135 3.95 0.80 16.13
C ILE A 135 3.32 0.31 14.83
N LEU A 136 3.15 -1.01 14.72
CA LEU A 136 2.51 -1.67 13.58
C LEU A 136 0.99 -1.72 13.77
N ASP A 137 0.25 -1.73 12.67
CA ASP A 137 -1.20 -1.95 12.68
C ASP A 137 -1.50 -3.43 12.98
N GLU A 138 -1.92 -3.71 14.22
CA GLU A 138 -2.16 -5.07 14.72
C GLU A 138 -3.16 -5.85 13.86
N TRP A 139 -4.20 -5.20 13.35
CA TRP A 139 -5.21 -5.85 12.52
C TRP A 139 -4.64 -6.31 11.17
N THR A 140 -3.74 -5.52 10.58
CA THR A 140 -3.02 -5.93 9.37
C THR A 140 -2.21 -7.19 9.62
N LEU A 141 -1.48 -7.27 10.73
CA LEU A 141 -0.67 -8.44 11.09
C LEU A 141 -1.54 -9.68 11.34
N GLN A 142 -2.60 -9.55 12.14
CA GLN A 142 -3.51 -10.65 12.44
C GLN A 142 -4.16 -11.23 11.18
N LEU A 143 -4.59 -10.38 10.25
CA LEU A 143 -5.18 -10.83 8.99
C LEU A 143 -4.16 -11.50 8.09
N LEU A 144 -2.93 -10.98 8.05
CA LEU A 144 -1.84 -11.56 7.28
C LEU A 144 -1.49 -12.96 7.79
N ASP A 145 -1.32 -13.12 9.10
CA ASP A 145 -1.00 -14.40 9.76
C ASP A 145 -2.14 -15.42 9.57
N SER A 146 -3.39 -14.98 9.76
CA SER A 146 -4.58 -15.83 9.59
C SER A 146 -4.71 -16.37 8.17
N LYS A 147 -4.36 -15.57 7.16
CA LYS A 147 -4.39 -15.99 5.75
C LYS A 147 -3.21 -16.89 5.38
N GLN A 148 -2.03 -16.67 5.97
CA GLN A 148 -0.91 -17.59 5.83
C GLN A 148 -1.21 -18.97 6.43
N ALA A 149 -1.86 -19.01 7.60
CA ALA A 149 -2.27 -20.27 8.25
C ALA A 149 -3.36 -21.04 7.47
N GLN A 150 -4.11 -20.37 6.59
CA GLN A 150 -5.17 -20.98 5.76
C GLN A 150 -4.68 -21.52 4.42
N LEU A 151 -3.47 -21.15 3.98
CA LEU A 151 -2.85 -21.74 2.80
C LEU A 151 -2.40 -23.17 3.16
N PRO A 152 -2.72 -24.20 2.37
CA PRO A 152 -2.18 -25.53 2.60
C PRO A 152 -0.65 -25.43 2.62
N PRO A 153 0.06 -26.10 3.55
CA PRO A 153 1.51 -26.14 3.49
C PRO A 153 1.90 -26.70 2.12
N ASP A 154 2.80 -26.00 1.44
CA ASP A 154 3.36 -26.39 0.14
C ASP A 154 3.47 -27.91 0.04
N GLN A 155 2.70 -28.52 -0.87
CA GLN A 155 3.00 -29.87 -1.32
C GLN A 155 4.21 -29.76 -2.23
N GLY A 156 5.39 -29.87 -1.61
CA GLY A 156 6.67 -30.04 -2.30
C GLY A 156 6.72 -31.30 -3.15
#